data_AF-A0A519QRF2-F1
#
_entry.id   AF-A0A519QRF2-F1
#
_cell.length_a   1.000
_cell.length_b   1.000
_cell.length_c   1.000
_cell.angle_alpha   90.00
_cell.angle_beta   90.00
_cell.angle_gamma   90.00
#
_symmetry.space_group_name_H-M   'P 1'
#
loop_
_entity.id
_entity.type
_entity.pdbx_description
1 polymer ?
#
loop_
_entity_poly.entity_id
_entity_poly.type
_entity_poly.pdbx_seq_one_letter_code
_entity_poly.pdbx_strand_id
1 'polypeptide(L)'
;LLNNIQFGYSINKKLSVNIGLDYSFMNNLDLQVVSFDPATQISRITYANTGKSSSAGINLNLSYPVTSSYNIRLNGNTMYLWLEGQDNGQIVNNDLLMYGLTLSNVLRLPQGWALNADFGINSRNPTGLQGYTNSFLSTTFNFNKDIIKDKFSIGGGIKNPFTKYRSNVNRTFGPLFSQMYKSRDYFRTFNVSLNYNFGSLKDRINKNKVGINNNDVAN
;
A
#
# COMPACT_ATOMS: atom_id res chain seq x y z
N LEU A 1 13.07 -17.96 -10.65
CA LEU A 1 11.85 -18.47 -9.97
C LEU A 1 11.69 -17.74 -8.65
N LEU A 2 10.49 -17.24 -8.36
CA LEU A 2 10.14 -16.59 -7.09
C LEU A 2 9.54 -17.65 -6.15
N ASN A 3 10.10 -17.78 -4.95
CA ASN A 3 9.58 -18.64 -3.89
C ASN A 3 9.07 -17.76 -2.75
N ASN A 4 7.93 -18.11 -2.15
CA ASN A 4 7.30 -17.32 -1.09
C ASN A 4 6.73 -18.23 -0.01
N ILE A 5 6.96 -17.87 1.25
CA ILE A 5 6.42 -18.51 2.45
C ILE A 5 5.62 -17.45 3.21
N GLN A 6 4.36 -17.73 3.50
CA GLN A 6 3.46 -16.79 4.17
C GLN A 6 2.77 -17.44 5.37
N PHE A 7 2.68 -16.69 6.47
CA PHE A 7 1.93 -17.06 7.66
C PHE A 7 0.95 -15.96 8.00
N GLY A 8 -0.32 -16.31 8.18
CA GLY A 8 -1.38 -15.37 8.51
C GLY A 8 -2.04 -15.68 9.84
N TYR A 9 -2.34 -14.66 10.62
CA TYR A 9 -3.21 -14.73 11.78
C TYR A 9 -4.33 -13.70 11.65
N SER A 10 -5.54 -14.08 12.01
CA SER A 10 -6.71 -13.21 11.92
C SER A 10 -7.67 -13.46 13.08
N ILE A 11 -8.10 -12.39 13.73
CA ILE A 11 -9.11 -12.44 14.80
C ILE A 11 -10.04 -11.24 14.65
N ASN A 12 -11.34 -11.53 14.67
CA ASN A 12 -12.39 -10.52 14.52
C ASN A 12 -13.23 -10.48 15.79
N LYS A 13 -12.80 -9.67 16.76
CA LYS A 13 -13.56 -9.32 17.97
C LYS A 13 -13.79 -7.80 17.99
N LYS A 14 -13.97 -7.18 19.16
CA LYS A 14 -14.02 -5.72 19.30
C LYS A 14 -12.84 -5.07 18.59
N LEU A 15 -11.63 -5.59 18.80
CA LEU A 15 -10.49 -5.31 17.92
C LEU A 15 -10.48 -6.38 16.81
N SER A 16 -10.54 -5.94 15.56
CA SER A 16 -10.25 -6.79 14.40
C SER A 16 -8.76 -6.67 14.07
N VAL A 17 -8.07 -7.80 13.98
CA VAL A 17 -6.63 -7.89 13.74
C VAL A 17 -6.41 -8.88 12.61
N ASN A 18 -5.68 -8.46 11.58
CA ASN A 18 -5.11 -9.34 10.58
C ASN A 18 -3.61 -9.03 10.48
N ILE A 19 -2.79 -10.03 10.74
CA ILE A 19 -1.33 -9.94 10.66
C ILE A 19 -0.85 -11.03 9.72
N GLY A 20 0.01 -10.65 8.78
CA GLY A 20 0.70 -11.59 7.89
C GLY A 20 2.21 -11.43 8.05
N LEU A 21 2.94 -12.53 8.03
CA LEU A 21 4.39 -12.58 7.86
C LEU A 21 4.67 -13.18 6.50
N ASP A 22 5.59 -12.60 5.76
CA ASP A 22 6.02 -13.10 4.45
C ASP A 22 7.54 -13.19 4.38
N TYR A 23 8.04 -14.24 3.73
CA TYR A 23 9.42 -14.35 3.31
C TYR A 23 9.46 -14.79 1.86
N SER A 24 10.08 -13.97 1.01
CA SER A 24 10.22 -14.24 -0.41
C SER A 24 11.69 -14.28 -0.80
N PHE A 25 12.05 -15.14 -1.75
CA PHE A 25 13.39 -15.16 -2.31
C PHE A 25 13.36 -15.55 -3.79
N MET A 26 14.29 -14.99 -4.55
CA MET A 26 14.40 -15.17 -5.98
C MET A 26 15.87 -15.06 -6.43
N ASN A 27 16.24 -15.96 -7.33
CA ASN A 27 17.53 -15.99 -8.00
C ASN A 27 17.37 -15.69 -9.49
N ASN A 28 18.45 -15.22 -10.11
CA ASN A 28 18.56 -14.87 -11.53
C ASN A 28 17.59 -13.76 -11.94
N LEU A 29 17.49 -12.74 -11.10
CA LEU A 29 16.78 -11.51 -11.40
C LEU A 29 17.47 -10.79 -12.56
N ASP A 30 16.67 -10.38 -13.53
CA ASP A 30 17.08 -9.40 -14.53
C ASP A 30 16.98 -8.00 -13.90
N LEU A 31 18.13 -7.45 -13.51
CA LEU A 31 18.22 -6.16 -12.82
C LEU A 31 18.77 -5.11 -13.75
N GLN A 32 18.20 -3.91 -13.66
CA GLN A 32 18.76 -2.73 -14.26
C GLN A 32 20.05 -2.33 -13.53
N VAL A 33 21.14 -2.21 -14.28
CA VAL A 33 22.48 -1.84 -13.80
C VAL A 33 22.92 -0.56 -14.50
N VAL A 34 23.54 0.35 -13.75
CA VAL A 34 24.02 1.63 -14.28
C VAL A 34 25.54 1.67 -14.18
N SER A 35 26.20 1.66 -15.34
CA SER A 35 27.65 1.80 -15.46
C SER A 35 28.01 3.22 -15.90
N PHE A 36 29.18 3.71 -15.45
CA PHE A 36 29.72 5.01 -15.82
C PHE A 36 31.10 4.84 -16.44
N ASP A 37 31.32 5.39 -17.62
CA ASP A 37 32.61 5.43 -18.31
C ASP A 37 33.31 6.76 -18.02
N PRO A 38 34.40 6.77 -17.22
CA PRO A 38 35.12 8.00 -16.90
C PRO A 38 35.81 8.66 -18.10
N ALA A 39 36.16 7.90 -19.15
CA ALA A 39 36.85 8.43 -20.32
C ALA A 39 35.90 9.21 -21.23
N THR A 40 34.66 8.71 -21.41
CA THR A 40 33.64 9.37 -22.24
C THR A 40 32.66 10.23 -21.45
N GLN A 41 32.65 10.13 -20.12
CA GLN A 41 31.69 10.78 -19.21
C GLN A 41 30.23 10.39 -19.47
N ILE A 42 30.00 9.19 -20.02
CA ILE A 42 28.66 8.68 -20.34
C ILE A 42 28.23 7.64 -19.30
N SER A 43 27.02 7.81 -18.75
CA SER A 43 26.33 6.75 -18.00
C SER A 43 25.49 5.89 -18.94
N ARG A 44 25.57 4.57 -18.80
CA ARG A 44 24.77 3.60 -19.57
C ARG A 44 23.96 2.73 -18.63
N ILE A 45 22.73 2.46 -19.05
CA ILE A 45 21.79 1.60 -18.34
C ILE A 45 21.64 0.31 -19.13
N THR A 46 21.91 -0.83 -18.50
CA THR A 46 21.77 -2.16 -19.11
C THR A 46 20.99 -3.09 -18.17
N TYR A 47 20.69 -4.29 -18.67
CA TYR A 47 19.99 -5.35 -17.95
C TYR A 47 20.92 -6.55 -17.81
N ALA A 48 20.97 -7.15 -16.61
CA ALA A 48 21.82 -8.30 -16.33
C ALA A 48 21.11 -9.30 -15.42
N ASN A 49 21.11 -10.59 -15.81
CA ASN A 49 20.52 -11.71 -15.08
C ASN A 49 21.35 -12.20 -13.88
N THR A 50 22.07 -11.30 -13.21
CA THR A 50 22.99 -11.62 -12.11
C THR A 50 22.35 -11.39 -10.73
N GLY A 51 21.10 -10.92 -10.68
CA GLY A 51 20.50 -10.46 -9.45
C GLY A 51 20.01 -11.58 -8.53
N LYS A 52 20.15 -11.37 -7.23
CA LYS A 52 19.46 -12.14 -6.19
C LYS A 52 18.68 -11.18 -5.31
N SER A 53 17.50 -11.61 -4.91
CA SER A 53 16.72 -10.85 -3.94
C SER A 53 16.06 -11.77 -2.94
N SER A 54 16.05 -11.33 -1.69
CA SER A 54 15.17 -11.88 -0.68
C SER A 54 14.52 -10.76 0.09
N SER A 55 13.37 -11.03 0.68
CA SER A 55 12.67 -10.06 1.50
C SER A 55 11.94 -10.74 2.64
N ALA A 56 11.94 -10.11 3.80
CA ALA A 56 11.14 -10.51 4.95
C ALA A 56 10.18 -9.37 5.29
N GLY A 57 8.89 -9.69 5.39
CA GLY A 57 7.83 -8.70 5.53
C GLY A 57 6.80 -9.03 6.60
N ILE A 58 6.13 -7.97 7.03
CA ILE A 58 4.98 -8.00 7.93
C ILE A 58 3.89 -7.14 7.31
N ASN A 59 2.69 -7.70 7.20
CA ASN A 59 1.47 -7.01 6.79
C ASN A 59 0.54 -6.89 7.99
N LEU A 60 -0.07 -5.73 8.18
CA LEU A 60 -0.88 -5.42 9.34
C LEU A 60 -2.16 -4.69 8.92
N ASN A 61 -3.29 -5.17 9.44
CA ASN A 61 -4.58 -4.52 9.33
C ASN A 61 -5.31 -4.63 10.67
N LEU A 62 -5.45 -3.51 11.36
CA LEU A 62 -6.14 -3.37 12.62
C LEU A 62 -7.37 -2.48 12.44
N SER A 63 -8.48 -2.83 13.08
CA SER A 63 -9.68 -2.00 13.14
C SER A 63 -10.28 -2.05 14.54
N TYR A 64 -10.45 -0.89 15.15
CA TYR A 64 -10.99 -0.73 16.50
C TYR A 64 -12.18 0.26 16.47
N PRO A 65 -13.43 -0.20 16.68
CA PRO A 65 -14.58 0.65 16.90
C PRO A 65 -14.52 1.19 18.33
N VAL A 66 -13.99 2.40 18.48
CA VAL A 66 -13.88 3.10 19.76
C VAL A 66 -15.29 3.34 20.33
N THR A 67 -16.22 3.76 19.48
CA THR A 67 -17.65 3.90 19.78
C THR A 67 -18.48 3.40 18.59
N SER A 68 -19.81 3.44 18.68
CA SER A 68 -20.70 3.14 17.54
C SER A 68 -20.55 4.14 16.38
N SER A 69 -20.11 5.37 16.66
CA SER A 69 -19.90 6.42 15.67
C SER A 69 -18.44 6.55 15.23
N TYR A 70 -17.47 6.08 16.01
CA TYR A 70 -16.05 6.33 15.77
C TYR A 70 -15.23 5.04 15.65
N ASN A 71 -14.51 4.92 14.54
CA ASN A 71 -13.65 3.78 14.24
C ASN A 71 -12.24 4.25 13.86
N ILE A 72 -11.24 3.62 14.48
CA ILE A 72 -9.83 3.80 14.15
C ILE A 72 -9.37 2.56 13.40
N ARG A 73 -8.64 2.74 12.29
CA ARG A 73 -8.00 1.65 11.57
C ARG A 73 -6.53 1.96 11.34
N LEU A 74 -5.70 0.94 11.43
CA LEU A 74 -4.30 1.00 11.04
C LEU A 74 -4.07 -0.06 9.98
N ASN A 75 -3.63 0.34 8.80
CA ASN A 75 -3.22 -0.59 7.75
C ASN A 75 -1.80 -0.29 7.33
N GLY A 76 -1.01 -1.32 7.08
CA GLY A 76 0.31 -1.11 6.52
C GLY A 76 1.09 -2.38 6.33
N ASN A 77 2.27 -2.21 5.76
CA ASN A 77 3.24 -3.24 5.54
C ASN A 77 4.64 -2.71 5.84
N THR A 78 5.50 -3.58 6.32
CA THR A 78 6.94 -3.32 6.51
C THR A 78 7.68 -4.50 5.91
N MET A 79 8.72 -4.23 5.13
CA MET A 79 9.52 -5.25 4.45
C MET A 79 10.98 -4.85 4.49
N TYR A 80 11.85 -5.76 4.88
CA TYR A 80 13.28 -5.62 4.68
C TYR A 80 13.66 -6.35 3.39
N LEU A 81 14.21 -5.62 2.43
CA LEU A 81 14.70 -6.13 1.16
C LEU A 81 16.21 -6.33 1.26
N TRP A 82 16.68 -7.50 0.84
CA TRP A 82 18.06 -7.74 0.44
C TRP A 82 18.10 -7.83 -1.08
N LEU A 83 18.92 -7.00 -1.71
CA LEU A 83 19.05 -6.97 -3.17
C LEU A 83 20.54 -6.93 -3.53
N GLU A 84 20.98 -7.98 -4.21
CA GLU A 84 22.35 -8.17 -4.65
C GLU A 84 22.36 -8.31 -6.18
N GLY A 85 23.40 -7.77 -6.82
CA GLY A 85 23.65 -7.97 -8.25
C GLY A 85 25.10 -7.64 -8.59
N GLN A 86 25.43 -7.63 -9.87
CA GLN A 86 26.79 -7.38 -10.34
C GLN A 86 26.81 -6.22 -11.34
N ASP A 87 27.74 -5.28 -11.15
CA ASP A 87 28.06 -4.20 -12.08
C ASP A 87 29.54 -4.31 -12.46
N ASN A 88 29.84 -4.49 -13.76
CA ASN A 88 31.21 -4.60 -14.27
C ASN A 88 32.13 -5.54 -13.47
N GLY A 89 31.60 -6.69 -13.02
CA GLY A 89 32.36 -7.67 -12.25
C GLY A 89 32.33 -7.46 -10.72
N GLN A 90 31.87 -6.31 -10.23
CA GLN A 90 31.79 -5.97 -8.81
C GLN A 90 30.40 -6.27 -8.24
N ILE A 91 30.34 -6.81 -7.02
CA ILE A 91 29.07 -7.04 -6.32
C ILE A 91 28.53 -5.70 -5.82
N VAL A 92 27.26 -5.44 -6.12
CA VAL A 92 26.51 -4.27 -5.63
C VAL A 92 25.36 -4.76 -4.78
N ASN A 93 25.18 -4.13 -3.62
CA ASN A 93 24.10 -4.42 -2.69
C ASN A 93 23.22 -3.18 -2.47
N ASN A 94 21.92 -3.40 -2.34
CA ASN A 94 20.93 -2.37 -2.04
C ASN A 94 19.88 -2.90 -1.08
N ASP A 95 20.32 -3.06 0.17
CA ASP A 95 19.45 -3.50 1.23
C ASP A 95 18.60 -2.33 1.73
N LEU A 96 17.30 -2.57 1.89
CA LEU A 96 16.35 -1.49 2.15
C LEU A 96 15.23 -1.92 3.08
N LEU A 97 15.08 -1.20 4.20
CA LEU A 97 13.85 -1.23 4.98
C LEU A 97 12.80 -0.35 4.29
N MET A 98 11.73 -1.00 3.84
CA MET A 98 10.56 -0.42 3.23
C MET A 98 9.38 -0.52 4.20
N TYR A 99 8.59 0.52 4.30
CA TYR A 99 7.32 0.51 5.03
C TYR A 99 6.32 1.49 4.43
N GLY A 100 5.04 1.12 4.53
CA GLY A 100 3.89 1.94 4.23
C GLY A 100 2.87 1.76 5.34
N LEU A 101 2.45 2.84 6.00
CA LEU A 101 1.46 2.79 7.08
C LEU A 101 0.42 3.88 6.86
N THR A 102 -0.86 3.54 7.06
CA THR A 102 -1.99 4.45 7.02
C THR A 102 -2.82 4.29 8.29
N LEU A 103 -2.91 5.36 9.08
CA LEU A 103 -3.84 5.51 10.19
C LEU A 103 -5.09 6.21 9.68
N SER A 104 -6.24 5.54 9.73
CA SER A 104 -7.54 6.05 9.32
C SER A 104 -8.44 6.27 10.53
N ASN A 105 -9.07 7.44 10.59
CA ASN A 105 -10.04 7.81 11.60
C ASN A 105 -11.37 8.07 10.90
N VAL A 106 -12.42 7.34 11.27
CA VAL A 106 -13.73 7.43 10.64
C VAL A 106 -14.79 7.77 11.67
N LEU A 107 -15.42 8.93 11.50
CA LEU A 107 -16.51 9.42 12.33
C LEU A 107 -17.81 9.44 11.53
N ARG A 108 -18.75 8.59 11.92
CA ARG A 108 -20.12 8.56 11.38
C ARG A 108 -21.02 9.38 12.29
N LEU A 109 -21.56 10.45 11.76
CA LEU A 109 -22.47 11.34 12.47
C LEU A 109 -23.93 11.02 12.07
N PRO A 110 -24.91 11.45 12.87
CA PRO A 110 -26.31 11.31 12.52
C PRO A 110 -26.65 11.95 11.17
N GLN A 111 -27.84 11.63 10.68
CA GLN A 111 -28.35 12.09 9.39
C GLN A 111 -27.45 11.70 8.17
N GLY A 112 -26.65 10.63 8.24
CA GLY A 112 -25.94 10.11 7.07
C GLY A 112 -24.62 10.81 6.74
N TRP A 113 -24.02 11.51 7.70
CA TRP A 113 -22.68 12.10 7.57
C TRP A 113 -21.59 11.08 7.91
N ALA A 114 -20.50 11.05 7.14
CA ALA A 114 -19.29 10.30 7.44
C ALA A 114 -18.07 11.18 7.15
N LEU A 115 -17.24 11.41 8.17
CA LEU A 115 -15.99 12.14 8.08
C LEU A 115 -14.82 11.16 8.20
N ASN A 116 -13.79 11.32 7.38
CA ASN A 116 -12.60 10.47 7.38
C ASN A 116 -11.36 11.36 7.45
N ALA A 117 -10.43 10.99 8.32
CA ALA A 117 -9.11 11.61 8.41
C ALA A 117 -8.03 10.52 8.38
N ASP A 118 -7.23 10.53 7.32
CA ASP A 118 -6.17 9.56 7.08
C ASP A 118 -4.79 10.22 7.19
N PHE A 119 -3.87 9.57 7.89
CA PHE A 119 -2.46 9.91 7.92
C PHE A 119 -1.66 8.73 7.37
N GLY A 120 -0.93 8.96 6.28
CA GLY A 120 -0.12 7.97 5.62
C GLY A 120 1.37 8.31 5.66
N ILE A 121 2.22 7.32 5.88
CA ILE A 121 3.66 7.41 5.69
C ILE A 121 4.11 6.34 4.71
N ASN A 122 5.01 6.71 3.82
CA ASN A 122 5.69 5.79 2.93
C ASN A 122 7.19 6.06 2.98
N SER A 123 7.95 5.00 3.19
CA SER A 123 9.41 5.02 3.19
C SER A 123 9.99 5.23 1.79
N ARG A 124 11.32 5.18 1.71
CA ARG A 124 12.06 5.04 0.45
C ARG A 124 11.76 3.68 -0.20
N ASN A 125 11.72 3.64 -1.53
CA ASN A 125 11.54 2.41 -2.29
C ASN A 125 12.72 2.23 -3.26
N PRO A 126 13.15 1.00 -3.58
CA PRO A 126 14.24 0.78 -4.53
C PRO A 126 13.77 1.19 -5.94
N THR A 127 14.66 1.77 -6.73
CA THR A 127 14.42 2.09 -8.15
C THR A 127 15.21 1.16 -9.09
N GLY A 128 15.76 0.08 -8.55
CA GLY A 128 16.66 -0.86 -9.21
C GLY A 128 17.75 -1.34 -8.25
N LEU A 129 18.79 -1.98 -8.79
CA LEU A 129 19.94 -2.43 -8.01
C LEU A 129 20.69 -1.24 -7.38
N GLN A 130 20.71 -0.10 -8.06
CA GLN A 130 21.60 1.01 -7.75
C GLN A 130 20.84 2.28 -7.38
N GLY A 131 19.65 2.20 -6.79
CA GLY A 131 18.94 3.43 -6.43
C GLY A 131 17.72 3.27 -5.55
N TYR A 132 17.27 4.41 -5.03
CA TYR A 132 16.07 4.52 -4.20
C TYR A 132 15.41 5.90 -4.29
N THR A 133 14.11 5.94 -4.00
CA THR A 133 13.31 7.16 -3.89
C THR A 133 13.40 7.79 -2.50
N ASN A 134 12.93 9.03 -2.33
CA ASN A 134 12.67 9.59 -1.00
C ASN A 134 11.35 9.09 -0.39
N SER A 135 11.28 9.15 0.94
CA SER A 135 10.06 8.95 1.71
C SER A 135 9.13 10.16 1.62
N PHE A 136 7.87 9.96 2.01
CA PHE A 136 6.88 11.02 2.07
C PHE A 136 5.78 10.72 3.09
N LEU A 137 5.16 11.80 3.55
CA LEU A 137 3.95 11.76 4.37
C LEU A 137 2.77 12.21 3.53
N SER A 138 1.59 11.70 3.87
CA SER A 138 0.34 12.10 3.26
C SER A 138 -0.72 12.30 4.33
N THR A 139 -1.61 13.27 4.08
CA THR A 139 -2.78 13.53 4.93
C THR A 139 -4.00 13.64 4.03
N THR A 140 -5.11 13.03 4.42
CA THR A 140 -6.35 13.13 3.65
C THR A 140 -7.52 13.41 4.59
N PHE A 141 -8.37 14.35 4.22
CA PHE A 141 -9.64 14.59 4.89
C PHE A 141 -10.77 14.45 3.88
N ASN A 142 -11.71 13.56 4.15
CA ASN A 142 -12.87 13.34 3.30
C ASN A 142 -14.16 13.48 4.10
N PHE A 143 -15.22 13.90 3.42
CA PHE A 143 -16.59 13.80 3.91
C PHE A 143 -17.45 13.05 2.89
N ASN A 144 -18.48 12.38 3.39
CA ASN A 144 -19.60 11.86 2.62
C ASN A 144 -20.89 12.22 3.36
N LYS A 145 -21.91 12.59 2.61
CA LYS A 145 -23.25 12.88 3.11
C LYS A 145 -24.26 12.16 2.25
N ASP A 146 -25.01 11.24 2.86
CA ASP A 146 -26.20 10.68 2.25
C ASP A 146 -27.32 11.71 2.34
N ILE A 147 -27.74 12.22 1.18
CA ILE A 147 -28.86 13.16 1.04
C ILE A 147 -30.18 12.37 1.02
N ILE A 148 -30.19 11.28 0.24
CA ILE A 148 -31.24 10.26 0.26
C ILE A 148 -30.57 8.95 0.57
N LYS A 149 -30.92 8.36 1.72
CA LYS A 149 -30.32 7.11 2.21
C LYS A 149 -30.30 6.05 1.09
N ASP A 150 -29.11 5.48 0.86
CA ASP A 150 -28.80 4.45 -0.13
C ASP A 150 -29.04 4.82 -1.61
N LYS A 151 -29.51 6.05 -1.91
CA LYS A 151 -29.84 6.49 -3.27
C LYS A 151 -29.02 7.66 -3.78
N PHE A 152 -28.79 8.67 -2.95
CA PHE A 152 -28.13 9.89 -3.38
C PHE A 152 -27.17 10.37 -2.31
N SER A 153 -25.89 10.49 -2.65
CA SER A 153 -24.86 11.00 -1.76
C SER A 153 -23.96 12.01 -2.45
N ILE A 154 -23.46 12.95 -1.66
CA ILE A 154 -22.41 13.88 -2.04
C ILE A 154 -21.19 13.59 -1.19
N GLY A 155 -20.03 13.54 -1.83
CA GLY A 155 -18.74 13.36 -1.19
C GLY A 155 -17.75 14.41 -1.63
N GLY A 156 -16.73 14.60 -0.83
CA GLY A 156 -15.62 15.47 -1.19
C GLY A 156 -14.47 15.31 -0.23
N GLY A 157 -13.34 15.89 -0.60
CA GLY A 157 -12.16 15.79 0.22
C GLY A 157 -10.99 16.63 -0.28
N ILE A 158 -9.99 16.68 0.58
CA ILE A 158 -8.71 17.31 0.32
C ILE A 158 -7.59 16.34 0.70
N LYS A 159 -6.69 16.11 -0.24
CA LYS A 159 -5.45 15.37 -0.02
C LYS A 159 -4.31 16.36 0.10
N ASN A 160 -3.44 16.12 1.05
CA ASN A 160 -2.25 16.89 1.40
C ASN A 160 -2.54 18.40 1.54
N PRO A 161 -3.55 18.80 2.34
CA PRO A 161 -3.93 20.21 2.52
C PRO A 161 -2.74 21.10 2.88
N PHE A 162 -1.79 20.58 3.66
CA PHE A 162 -0.64 21.33 4.17
C PHE A 162 0.56 21.34 3.21
N THR A 163 0.57 20.50 2.17
CA THR A 163 1.72 20.32 1.29
C THR A 163 1.31 20.47 -0.18
N LYS A 164 1.48 21.68 -0.73
CA LYS A 164 1.05 21.98 -2.12
C LYS A 164 1.77 21.11 -3.15
N TYR A 165 3.06 20.91 -2.94
CA TYR A 165 3.93 20.19 -3.87
C TYR A 165 4.77 19.17 -3.14
N ARG A 166 5.08 18.06 -3.81
CA ARG A 166 6.01 17.05 -3.34
C ARG A 166 7.22 17.05 -4.25
N SER A 167 8.41 17.02 -3.64
CA SER A 167 9.65 16.75 -4.35
C SER A 167 9.86 15.24 -4.43
N ASN A 168 9.92 14.69 -5.64
CA ASN A 168 10.36 13.32 -5.87
C ASN A 168 11.87 13.35 -6.11
N VAL A 169 12.60 12.64 -5.25
CA VAL A 169 14.06 12.55 -5.31
C VAL A 169 14.41 11.09 -5.54
N ASN A 170 15.02 10.82 -6.69
CA ASN A 170 15.60 9.52 -7.00
C ASN A 170 17.11 9.67 -6.89
N ARG A 171 17.72 8.82 -6.07
CA ARG A 171 19.18 8.75 -5.94
C ARG A 171 19.64 7.46 -6.60
N THR A 172 20.60 7.60 -7.50
CA THR A 172 21.29 6.48 -8.13
C THR A 172 22.76 6.51 -7.70
N PHE A 173 23.34 5.38 -7.40
CA PHE A 173 24.72 5.27 -6.95
C PHE A 173 25.47 4.18 -7.70
N GLY A 174 26.77 4.36 -7.87
CA GLY A 174 27.67 3.32 -8.34
C GLY A 174 29.06 3.56 -7.78
N PRO A 175 30.02 2.64 -8.03
CA PRO A 175 31.37 2.75 -7.48
C PRO A 175 32.06 4.08 -7.84
N LEU A 176 31.73 4.65 -9.00
CA LEU A 176 32.36 5.84 -9.56
C LEU A 176 31.44 7.07 -9.63
N PHE A 177 30.18 6.97 -9.17
CA PHE A 177 29.24 8.08 -9.30
C PHE A 177 28.15 8.10 -8.22
N SER A 178 27.61 9.29 -7.99
CA SER A 178 26.34 9.48 -7.30
C SER A 178 25.52 10.49 -8.10
N GLN A 179 24.33 10.07 -8.51
CA GLN A 179 23.40 10.87 -9.28
C GLN A 179 22.13 11.12 -8.47
N MET A 180 21.56 12.30 -8.62
CA MET A 180 20.33 12.69 -7.96
C MET A 180 19.42 13.38 -8.96
N TYR A 181 18.31 12.73 -9.26
CA TYR A 181 17.22 13.32 -10.03
C TYR A 181 16.19 13.91 -9.08
N LYS A 182 15.76 15.14 -9.35
CA LYS A 182 14.70 15.82 -8.60
C LYS A 182 13.61 16.28 -9.55
N SER A 183 12.37 15.92 -9.24
CA SER A 183 11.18 16.47 -9.88
C SER A 183 10.19 16.94 -8.82
N ARG A 184 9.18 17.71 -9.23
CA ARG A 184 8.19 18.28 -8.34
C ARG A 184 6.81 18.15 -8.94
N ASP A 185 5.90 17.53 -8.19
CA ASP A 185 4.52 17.34 -8.61
C ASP A 185 3.58 18.10 -7.67
N TYR A 186 2.39 18.43 -8.18
CA TYR A 186 1.27 18.87 -7.35
C TYR A 186 0.84 17.73 -6.45
N PHE A 187 0.98 17.94 -5.15
CA PHE A 187 0.67 16.92 -4.15
C PHE A 187 -0.66 17.19 -3.46
N ARG A 188 -1.06 18.45 -3.38
CA ARG A 188 -2.38 18.85 -2.88
C ARG A 188 -3.42 18.71 -3.97
N THR A 189 -4.47 17.94 -3.67
CA THR A 189 -5.59 17.74 -4.59
C THR A 189 -6.91 17.86 -3.84
N PHE A 190 -7.93 18.28 -4.56
CA PHE A 190 -9.30 18.41 -4.06
C PHE A 190 -10.19 17.55 -4.95
N ASN A 191 -11.20 16.92 -4.35
CA ASN A 191 -12.19 16.16 -5.10
C ASN A 191 -13.59 16.44 -4.56
N VAL A 192 -14.56 16.38 -5.46
CA VAL A 192 -15.99 16.38 -5.15
C VAL A 192 -16.61 15.28 -6.00
N SER A 193 -17.53 14.53 -5.41
CA SER A 193 -18.25 13.45 -6.08
C SER A 193 -19.74 13.53 -5.77
N LEU A 194 -20.55 13.19 -6.76
CA LEU A 194 -21.98 12.99 -6.63
C LEU A 194 -22.25 11.54 -7.03
N ASN A 195 -22.96 10.81 -6.19
CA ASN A 195 -23.31 9.42 -6.48
C ASN A 195 -24.83 9.23 -6.44
N TYR A 196 -25.39 8.61 -7.47
CA TYR A 196 -26.81 8.29 -7.57
C TYR A 196 -27.01 6.81 -7.92
N ASN A 197 -27.56 6.04 -6.98
CA ASN A 197 -27.85 4.63 -7.15
C ASN A 197 -29.29 4.46 -7.65
N PHE A 198 -29.45 3.86 -8.83
CA PHE A 198 -30.74 3.48 -9.40
C PHE A 198 -30.88 1.95 -9.42
N GLY A 199 -32.11 1.47 -9.21
CA GLY A 199 -32.40 0.05 -9.07
C GLY A 199 -32.10 -0.50 -7.68
N SER A 200 -33.00 -1.33 -7.17
CA SER A 200 -32.81 -2.13 -5.96
C SER A 200 -33.21 -3.55 -6.31
N LEU A 201 -32.37 -4.55 -6.02
CA LEU A 201 -32.81 -5.95 -5.99
C LEU A 201 -33.92 -6.08 -4.94
N LYS A 202 -35.18 -6.00 -5.40
CA LYS A 202 -36.37 -6.20 -4.55
C LYS A 202 -36.64 -7.67 -4.26
N ASP A 203 -35.99 -8.56 -5.02
CA ASP A 203 -36.12 -10.00 -4.81
C ASP A 203 -35.22 -10.42 -3.67
N ARG A 204 -35.82 -10.46 -2.48
CA ARG A 204 -35.31 -11.26 -1.37
C ARG A 204 -35.05 -12.66 -1.92
N ILE A 205 -33.79 -13.09 -1.89
CA ILE A 205 -33.40 -14.48 -2.14
C ILE A 205 -34.41 -15.35 -1.38
N ASN A 206 -35.23 -16.07 -2.14
CA ASN A 206 -36.23 -16.98 -1.60
C ASN A 206 -35.45 -18.08 -0.88
N LYS A 207 -35.34 -18.01 0.46
CA LYS A 207 -34.70 -19.08 1.24
C LYS A 207 -35.41 -20.37 0.88
N ASN A 208 -34.71 -21.29 0.21
CA ASN A 208 -35.24 -22.63 -0.06
C ASN A 208 -35.77 -23.23 1.25
N LYS A 209 -37.06 -23.56 1.27
CA LYS A 209 -37.83 -24.09 2.40
C LYS A 209 -37.53 -25.55 2.73
N VAL A 210 -36.39 -26.10 2.32
CA VAL A 210 -36.09 -27.53 2.51
C VAL A 210 -34.85 -27.69 3.38
N GLY A 211 -35.03 -27.54 4.70
CA GLY A 211 -34.12 -28.12 5.67
C GLY A 211 -34.50 -29.59 5.83
N ILE A 212 -33.68 -30.51 5.34
CA ILE A 212 -33.84 -31.94 5.63
C ILE A 212 -33.45 -32.13 7.09
N ASN A 213 -34.43 -32.41 7.95
CA ASN A 213 -34.21 -32.82 9.33
C ASN A 213 -34.06 -34.34 9.34
N ASN A 214 -32.84 -34.83 9.53
CA ASN A 214 -32.58 -36.27 9.67
C ASN A 214 -32.60 -36.62 11.16
N ASN A 215 -33.62 -37.38 11.58
CA ASN A 215 -33.83 -37.78 12.97
C ASN A 215 -33.62 -39.29 13.18
N ASP A 216 -32.91 -39.97 12.28
CA ASP A 216 -32.61 -41.40 12.44
C ASP A 216 -31.21 -41.61 13.00
N VAL A 217 -31.07 -41.49 14.32
CA VAL A 217 -30.16 -42.35 15.11
C VAL A 217 -30.75 -42.55 16.51
N ALA A 218 -31.69 -43.48 16.62
CA ALA A 218 -32.03 -44.13 17.88
C ALA A 218 -32.09 -45.63 17.62
N ASN A 219 -30.97 -46.31 17.94
CA ASN A 219 -30.89 -47.67 18.47
C ASN A 219 -29.47 -47.92 18.96
#